data_AF-A0A1R3JVE5-F1
#
_entry.id   AF-A0A1R3JVE5-F1
#
_cell.length_a   1.000
_cell.length_b   1.000
_cell.length_c   1.000
_cell.angle_alpha   90.00
_cell.angle_beta   90.00
_cell.angle_gamma   90.00
#
_symmetry.space_group_name_H-M   'P 1'
#
loop_
_entity.id
_entity.type
_entity.pdbx_description
1 polymer ?
#
loop_
_entity_poly.entity_id
_entity_poly.type
_entity_poly.pdbx_seq_one_letter_code
_entity_poly.pdbx_strand_id
1 'polypeptide(L)' 'MELWKSIEGKQGILSEREDGWMEVELGEIFSGENDEEVKMGLMEVKGCHLKGGLVIEGTEVRPKH' A
#
# COMPACT_ATOMS: atom_id res chain seq x y z
N MET A 1 -13.42 -6.39 18.16
CA MET A 1 -12.11 -5.71 18.20
C MET A 1 -11.30 -6.38 17.11
N GLU A 2 -11.48 -5.89 15.88
CA GLU A 2 -10.98 -6.56 14.68
C GLU A 2 -9.44 -6.58 14.72
N LEU A 3 -8.89 -7.79 14.79
CA LEU A 3 -7.48 -8.06 14.65
C LEU A 3 -7.13 -7.80 13.18
N TRP A 4 -6.70 -6.59 12.85
CA TRP A 4 -6.07 -6.36 11.56
C TRP A 4 -4.82 -7.25 11.51
N LYS A 5 -4.91 -8.35 10.77
CA LYS A 5 -3.73 -9.15 10.45
C LYS A 5 -2.93 -8.31 9.47
N SER A 6 -1.83 -7.70 9.94
CA SER A 6 -0.78 -7.25 9.05
C SER A 6 -0.36 -8.44 8.21
N ILE A 7 -0.68 -8.39 6.92
CA ILE A 7 -0.09 -9.28 5.94
C ILE A 7 1.33 -8.73 5.78
N GLU A 8 2.34 -9.52 6.13
CA GLU A 8 3.74 -9.19 5.85
C GLU A 8 3.91 -9.26 4.33
N GLY A 9 3.56 -8.16 3.65
CA GLY A 9 3.78 -8.01 2.22
C GLY A 9 5.27 -8.10 1.96
N LYS A 10 5.67 -8.79 0.88
CA LYS A 10 7.03 -8.65 0.35
C LYS A 10 7.32 -7.16 0.21
N GLN A 11 8.49 -6.73 0.69
CA GLN A 11 8.93 -5.35 0.51
C GLN A 11 8.92 -5.05 -1.00
N GLY A 12 7.94 -4.27 -1.44
CA GLY A 12 7.78 -3.90 -2.84
C GLY A 12 9.07 -3.25 -3.34
N ILE A 13 9.48 -3.59 -4.55
CA ILE A 13 10.63 -2.94 -5.18
C ILE A 13 10.20 -1.50 -5.49
N LEU A 14 10.93 -0.52 -4.96
CA LEU A 14 10.73 0.88 -5.32
C LEU A 14 11.13 1.06 -6.79
N SER A 15 10.22 1.64 -7.58
CA SER A 15 10.48 2.00 -8.97
C SER A 15 10.36 3.51 -9.13
N GLU A 16 11.35 4.12 -9.77
CA GLU A 16 11.29 5.53 -10.16
C GLU A 16 10.44 5.69 -11.42
N ARG A 17 9.58 6.72 -11.43
CA ARG A 17 8.80 7.15 -12.59
C ARG A 17 9.55 8.23 -13.37
N GLU A 18 9.14 8.44 -14.61
CA GLU A 18 9.72 9.48 -15.47
C GLU A 18 9.52 10.91 -14.94
N ASP A 19 8.52 11.12 -14.07
CA ASP A 19 8.21 12.41 -13.44
C ASP A 19 8.93 12.63 -12.10
N GLY A 20 9.80 11.70 -11.69
CA GLY A 20 10.59 11.79 -10.46
C GLY A 20 9.89 11.30 -9.20
N TRP A 21 8.66 10.76 -9.30
CA TRP A 21 8.00 10.07 -8.18
C TRP A 21 8.51 8.64 -8.02
N MET A 22 8.41 8.10 -6.80
CA MET A 22 8.65 6.68 -6.52
C MET A 22 7.32 5.94 -6.35
N GLU A 23 7.19 4.79 -7.02
CA GLU A 23 6.08 3.86 -6.82
C GLU A 23 6.54 2.62 -6.04
N VAL A 24 5.61 2.06 -5.26
CA VAL A 24 5.80 0.80 -4.54
C VAL A 24 4.53 -0.02 -4.61
N GLU A 25 4.66 -1.30 -4.96
CA GLU A 25 3.56 -2.26 -4.86
C GLU A 25 3.33 -2.62 -3.39
N LEU A 26 2.16 -2.26 -2.86
CA LEU A 26 1.77 -2.56 -1.47
C LEU A 26 1.30 -4.00 -1.30
N GLY A 27 0.75 -4.60 -2.37
CA GLY A 27 0.27 -5.97 -2.37
C GLY A 27 -0.71 -6.24 -3.52
N GLU A 28 -1.34 -7.41 -3.44
CA GLU A 28 -2.33 -7.88 -4.41
C GLU A 28 -3.61 -8.25 -3.69
N ILE A 29 -4.74 -8.02 -4.35
CA ILE A 29 -6.06 -8.44 -3.88
C ILE A 29 -6.73 -9.30 -4.95
N PHE A 30 -7.52 -10.27 -4.51
CA PHE A 30 -8.35 -11.06 -5.39
C PHE A 30 -9.78 -10.52 -5.33
N SER A 31 -10.32 -10.12 -6.49
CA SER A 31 -11.74 -9.81 -6.62
C SER A 31 -12.50 -11.11 -6.84
N GLY A 32 -13.24 -11.55 -5.83
CA GLY A 32 -14.14 -12.70 -5.94
C GLY A 32 -15.47 -12.35 -6.62
N GLU A 33 -16.44 -13.27 -6.52
CA GLU A 33 -17.81 -13.05 -7.01
C GLU A 33 -18.67 -12.21 -6.06
N ASN A 34 -18.21 -12.02 -4.82
CA ASN A 34 -18.93 -11.25 -3.81
C ASN A 34 -18.53 -9.78 -3.82
N ASP A 35 -19.49 -8.92 -3.52
CA ASP A 35 -19.27 -7.50 -3.26
C ASP A 35 -18.70 -7.29 -1.85
N GLU A 36 -17.40 -7.55 -1.69
CA GLU A 36 -16.66 -7.35 -0.45
C GLU A 36 -15.84 -6.05 -0.48
N GLU A 37 -15.76 -5.35 0.66
CA GLU A 37 -15.02 -4.09 0.78
C GLU A 37 -13.54 -4.35 1.11
N VAL A 38 -12.63 -3.82 0.30
CA VAL A 38 -11.19 -3.82 0.60
C VAL A 38 -10.80 -2.48 1.20
N LYS A 39 -10.25 -2.51 2.42
CA LYS A 39 -9.67 -1.34 3.08
C LYS A 39 -8.16 -1.34 2.93
N MET A 40 -7.63 -0.28 2.31
CA MET A 40 -6.19 -0.03 2.17
C MET A 40 -5.80 1.26 2.87
N GLY A 41 -4.63 1.26 3.51
CA GLY A 41 -4.09 2.43 4.18
C GLY A 41 -2.61 2.27 4.49
N LEU A 42 -1.89 3.40 4.56
CA LEU A 42 -0.50 3.44 5.00
C LEU A 42 -0.47 3.91 6.46
N MET A 43 0.22 3.17 7.31
CA MET A 43 0.47 3.59 8.70
C MET A 43 1.93 3.42 9.06
N GLU A 44 2.41 4.24 9.98
CA GLU A 44 3.74 4.07 10.55
C GLU A 44 3.80 2.78 11.37
N VAL A 45 4.66 1.83 10.94
CA VAL A 45 4.82 0.52 11.59
C VAL A 45 5.89 0.50 12.68
N LYS A 46 6.88 1.40 12.62
CA LYS A 46 7.97 1.52 13.60
C LYS A 46 8.32 3.00 13.81
N GLY A 47 7.99 3.55 14.98
CA GLY A 47 8.41 4.90 15.36
C GLY A 47 7.91 5.37 16.72
N CYS A 48 8.80 6.02 17.48
CA CYS A 48 8.48 6.93 18.59
C CYS A 48 8.69 8.40 18.18
N HIS A 49 8.99 8.66 16.91
CA HIS A 49 9.34 9.98 16.37
C HIS A 49 8.62 10.22 15.05
N LEU A 50 8.11 11.44 14.87
CA LEU A 50 7.41 11.89 13.67
C LEU A 50 8.34 11.79 12.46
N LYS A 51 8.01 10.93 11.50
CA LYS A 51 8.61 10.95 10.17
C LYS A 51 7.94 12.05 9.35
N GLY A 52 8.63 13.17 9.19
CA GLY A 52 8.23 14.25 8.29
C GLY A 52 8.80 14.06 6.88
N GLY A 53 8.22 14.75 5.90
CA GLY A 53 8.76 14.85 4.54
C GLY A 53 8.32 13.77 3.55
N LEU A 54 7.42 12.85 3.94
CA LEU A 54 6.77 11.94 2.99
C LEU A 54 5.55 12.63 2.38
N VAL A 55 5.56 12.77 1.05
CA VAL A 55 4.40 13.19 0.27
C VAL A 55 3.91 11.99 -0.51
N ILE A 56 2.59 11.74 -0.47
CA ILE A 56 1.94 10.67 -1.22
C ILE A 56 1.09 11.34 -2.30
N GLU A 57 1.43 11.12 -3.55
CA GLU A 57 0.65 11.62 -4.69
C GLU A 57 -0.73 10.95 -4.75
N GLY A 58 -0.77 9.62 -4.57
CA GLY A 58 -2.01 8.85 -4.56
C GLY A 58 -1.78 7.35 -4.33
N THR A 59 -2.88 6.61 -4.33
CA THR A 59 -2.91 5.14 -4.35
C THR A 59 -3.70 4.67 -5.56
N GLU A 60 -3.23 3.61 -6.21
CA GLU A 60 -3.81 3.09 -7.43
C GLU A 60 -4.03 1.58 -7.33
N VAL A 61 -5.14 1.09 -7.89
CA VAL A 61 -5.44 -0.34 -8.03
C VAL A 61 -5.40 -0.67 -9.52
N ARG A 62 -4.48 -1.56 -9.91
CA ARG A 62 -4.28 -1.98 -11.31
C ARG A 62 -4.74 -3.43 -11.50
N PRO A 63 -5.54 -3.75 -12.53
CA PRO A 63 -5.80 -5.14 -12.91
C PRO A 63 -4.50 -5.85 -13.32
N LYS A 64 -4.29 -7.09 -12.86
CA LYS A 64 -3.16 -7.92 -13.34
C LYS A 64 -3.47 -8.69 -14.63
N HIS A 65 -4.75 -8.84 -14.97
CA HIS A 65 -5.26 -9.58 -16.14
C HIS A 65 -6.46 -8.87 -16.76
#